data_AF-A0A1V5SL75-F1
#
_entry.id   AF-A0A1V5SL75-F1
#
_cell.length_a   1.000
_cell.length_b   1.000
_cell.length_c   1.000
_cell.angle_alpha   90.00
_cell.angle_beta   90.00
_cell.angle_gamma   90.00
#
_symmetry.space_group_name_H-M   'P 1'
#
loop_
_entity.id
_entity.type
_entity.pdbx_description
1 polymer ?
#
loop_
_entity_poly.entity_id
_entity_poly.type
_entity_poly.pdbx_seq_one_letter_code
_entity_poly.pdbx_strand_id
1 'polypeptide(L)' 'MENHHLKTGRTPGVFLPWDEERKRIPQITGDETIVREVWENTDRLAWTFVWHILVSF' A
#
# COMPACT_ATOMS: atom_id res chain seq x y z
N MET A 1 2.98 27.89 17.75
CA MET A 1 2.56 26.48 17.87
C MET A 1 2.78 25.86 16.51
N GLU A 2 4.02 25.43 16.26
CA GLU A 2 4.45 24.95 14.94
C GLU A 2 3.90 23.55 14.76
N ASN A 3 2.90 23.41 13.88
CA ASN A 3 2.36 22.11 13.51
C ASN A 3 3.45 21.41 12.70
N HIS A 4 4.21 20.53 13.35
CA HIS A 4 4.99 19.51 12.66
C HIS A 4 4.01 18.61 11.92
N HIS A 5 3.66 18.98 10.68
CA HIS A 5 3.04 18.09 9.72
C HIS A 5 4.02 16.95 9.50
N LEU A 6 3.84 15.86 10.25
CA LEU A 6 4.52 14.61 10.01
C LEU A 6 4.23 14.27 8.56
N LYS A 7 5.20 14.51 7.66
CA LYS A 7 5.19 13.95 6.30
C LYS A 7 5.38 12.45 6.47
N THR A 8 4.33 11.76 6.90
CA THR A 8 4.24 10.33 6.75
C THR A 8 4.24 10.10 5.24
N GLY A 9 5.38 9.66 4.69
CA GLY A 9 5.52 9.37 3.25
C GLY A 9 4.67 8.20 2.76
N ARG A 10 3.59 7.87 3.47
CA ARG A 10 2.66 6.81 3.14
C ARG A 10 1.38 7.44 2.62
N THR A 11 1.01 7.04 1.40
CA THR A 11 -0.26 7.41 0.79
C THR A 11 -1.41 6.88 1.67
N PRO A 12 -2.37 7.74 2.08
CA PRO A 12 -3.56 7.28 2.80
C PRO A 12 -4.34 6.27 1.95
N GLY A 13 -4.90 5.22 2.58
CA GLY A 13 -5.69 4.22 1.86
C GLY A 13 -4.89 3.06 1.26
N VAL A 14 -3.60 2.98 1.58
CA VAL A 14 -2.65 1.97 1.11
C VAL A 14 -1.97 1.37 2.33
N PHE A 15 -1.88 0.05 2.39
CA PHE A 15 -1.19 -0.68 3.45
C PHE A 15 0.33 -0.70 3.20
N LEU A 16 0.78 -1.05 1.98
CA LEU A 16 2.17 -1.00 1.53
C LEU A 16 2.29 -0.52 0.06
N PRO A 17 2.88 0.67 -0.20
CA PRO A 17 3.04 1.19 -1.56
C PRO A 17 3.88 0.29 -2.46
N TRP A 18 3.59 0.31 -3.77
CA TRP A 18 4.36 -0.45 -4.78
C TRP A 18 5.87 -0.17 -4.72
N ASP A 19 6.27 1.08 -4.47
CA ASP A 19 7.69 1.45 -4.38
C ASP A 19 8.44 0.72 -3.26
N GLU A 20 7.76 0.32 -2.19
CA GLU A 20 8.33 -0.46 -1.11
C GLU A 20 8.34 -1.95 -1.43
N GLU A 21 7.27 -2.48 -2.03
CA GLU A 21 7.22 -3.88 -2.44
C GLU A 21 8.19 -4.20 -3.57
N ARG A 22 8.35 -3.29 -4.53
CA ARG A 22 9.25 -3.45 -5.67
C ARG A 22 10.70 -3.66 -5.23
N LYS A 23 11.12 -3.03 -4.13
CA LYS A 23 12.46 -3.22 -3.53
C LYS A 23 12.66 -4.65 -3.00
N ARG A 24 11.59 -5.34 -2.61
CA ARG A 24 11.63 -6.75 -2.15
C ARG A 24 11.64 -7.75 -3.31
N ILE A 25 11.17 -7.36 -4.49
CA ILE A 25 11.10 -8.23 -5.67
C ILE A 25 12.40 -8.11 -6.47
N PRO A 26 13.31 -9.11 -6.40
CA PRO A 26 14.65 -9.00 -6.98
C PRO A 26 14.63 -8.89 -8.51
N GLN A 27 13.72 -9.57 -9.19
CA GLN A 27 13.52 -9.48 -10.63
C GLN A 27 12.08 -9.82 -11.00
N ILE A 28 11.46 -8.98 -11.82
CA ILE A 28 10.14 -9.27 -12.41
C ILE A 28 10.39 -9.96 -13.76
N THR A 29 9.85 -11.16 -13.94
CA THR A 29 10.02 -11.98 -15.15
C THR A 29 8.95 -11.72 -16.22
N GLY A 30 7.99 -10.82 -15.96
CA GLY A 30 6.89 -10.44 -16.84
C GLY A 30 6.66 -8.93 -16.91
N ASP A 31 5.44 -8.51 -17.27
CA ASP A 31 5.08 -7.09 -17.33
C ASP A 31 4.92 -6.49 -15.92
N GLU A 32 5.82 -5.59 -15.56
CA GLU A 32 5.83 -4.89 -14.27
C GLU A 32 4.54 -4.09 -14.02
N THR A 33 3.90 -3.59 -15.07
CA THR A 33 2.64 -2.82 -14.97
C THR A 33 1.54 -3.70 -14.40
N ILE A 34 1.42 -4.93 -14.89
CA ILE A 34 0.41 -5.89 -14.44
C ILE A 34 0.65 -6.27 -12.98
N VAL A 35 1.92 -6.52 -12.62
CA VAL A 35 2.26 -6.88 -11.24
C VAL A 35 1.92 -5.74 -10.28
N ARG A 36 2.24 -4.50 -10.65
CA ARG A 36 1.86 -3.31 -9.87
C ARG A 36 0.36 -3.19 -9.70
N GLU A 37 -0.42 -3.33 -10.78
CA GLU A 37 -1.88 -3.21 -10.71
C GLU A 37 -2.50 -4.28 -9.81
N VAL A 38 -2.05 -5.53 -9.91
CA VAL A 38 -2.53 -6.62 -9.04
C VAL A 38 -2.14 -6.35 -7.58
N TRP A 39 -0.91 -5.87 -7.35
CA TRP A 39 -0.44 -5.50 -6.03
C TRP A 39 -1.30 -4.40 -5.40
N GLU A 40 -1.46 -3.27 -6.08
CA GLU A 40 -2.20 -2.12 -5.57
C GLU A 40 -3.68 -2.45 -5.29
N ASN A 41 -4.30 -3.29 -6.13
CA ASN A 41 -5.67 -3.75 -5.89
C ASN A 41 -5.76 -4.65 -4.66
N THR A 42 -4.82 -5.57 -4.49
CA THR A 42 -4.77 -6.47 -3.32
C THR A 42 -4.51 -5.69 -2.03
N ASP A 43 -3.60 -4.72 -2.09
CA ASP A 43 -3.22 -3.89 -0.96
C ASP A 43 -4.39 -3.02 -0.46
N ARG A 44 -5.17 -2.43 -1.38
CA ARG A 44 -6.41 -1.72 -1.02
C ARG A 44 -7.42 -2.61 -0.33
N LEU A 45 -7.57 -3.85 -0.78
CA LEU A 45 -8.47 -4.82 -0.15
C LEU A 45 -7.98 -5.17 1.26
N ALA A 46 -6.67 -5.38 1.44
CA ALA A 46 -6.07 -5.64 2.74
C ALA A 46 -6.29 -4.47 3.72
N TRP A 47 -6.02 -3.23 3.27
CA TRP A 47 -6.30 -2.02 4.04
C TRP A 47 -7.77 -1.95 4.48
N THR A 48 -8.69 -2.14 3.54
CA THR A 48 -10.14 -2.07 3.79
C THR A 48 -10.59 -3.19 4.75
N PHE A 49 -10.06 -4.40 4.59
CA PHE A 49 -10.38 -5.53 5.46
C PHE A 49 -10.00 -5.26 6.93
N VAL A 50 -8.82 -4.68 7.18
CA VAL A 50 -8.41 -4.30 8.53
C VAL A 50 -9.38 -3.28 9.12
N TRP A 51 -9.80 -2.27 8.36
CA TRP A 51 -10.81 -1.32 8.82
C TRP A 51 -12.16 -1.96 9.11
N HIS A 52 -12.61 -2.88 8.24
CA HIS A 52 -13.85 -3.61 8.50
C HIS A 52 -13.77 -4.39 9.81
N ILE A 53 -12.65 -5.06 10.10
CA ILE A 53 -12.46 -5.72 11.40
C ILE A 53 -12.60 -4.70 12.52
N LEU A 54 -11.91 -3.56 12.45
CA LEU A 54 -11.86 -2.58 13.56
C LEU A 54 -13.19 -1.88 13.87
N VAL A 55 -14.05 -1.69 12.88
CA VAL A 55 -15.26 -0.84 13.00
C VAL A 55 -16.55 -1.64 13.02
N SER A 56 -16.53 -2.92 12.64
CA SER A 56 -17.75 -3.74 12.47
C SER A 56 -18.07 -4.66 13.66
N PHE A 57 -17.52 -4.40 14.86
CA PHE A 57 -17.86 -5.12 16.09
C PHE A 57 -18.51 -4.23 17.15
#